data_AF-A0A448WDK8-F1
#
_entry.id   AF-A0A448WDK8-F1
#
_cell.length_a   1.000
_cell.length_b   1.000
_cell.length_c   1.000
_cell.angle_alpha   90.00
_cell.angle_beta   90.00
_cell.angle_gamma   90.00
#
_symmetry.space_group_name_H-M   'P 1'
#
loop_
_entity.id
_entity.type
_entity.pdbx_description
1 polymer ?
#
loop_
_entity_poly.entity_id
_entity_poly.type
_entity_poly.pdbx_seq_one_letter_code
_entity_poly.pdbx_strand_id
1 'polypeptide(L)'
;MIHGKAVNALLEILELEDDTLEAERIRKEWLTQLIEMAIRTTFLHLTAVSTCKYLDYRWDLHFQLFANVYIDKLEEEFEKSLLQAKVLMRYLDDYALWLHCKENLNGFLNFINQLDERIKFTMEVEENERTPFLDTEVMRSNGTLMRGLYRKNSYFSVSL
;
A
#
# COMPACT_ATOMS: atom_id res chain seq x y z
N MET A 1 4.21 -6.29 -14.25
CA MET A 1 4.15 -4.96 -14.92
C MET A 1 3.56 -3.86 -13.99
N ILE A 2 3.52 -4.04 -12.65
CA ILE A 2 3.22 -2.99 -11.65
C ILE A 2 4.44 -2.08 -11.47
N HIS A 3 5.64 -2.68 -11.52
CA HIS A 3 6.92 -1.98 -11.44
C HIS A 3 7.10 -0.84 -12.44
N GLY A 4 6.66 -0.98 -13.69
CA GLY A 4 6.77 0.10 -14.68
C GLY A 4 5.95 1.34 -14.30
N LYS A 5 4.80 1.13 -13.64
CA LYS A 5 3.98 2.24 -13.13
C LYS A 5 4.59 2.88 -11.88
N ALA A 6 5.17 2.07 -10.98
CA ALA A 6 5.89 2.57 -9.81
C ALA A 6 7.14 3.38 -10.19
N VAL A 7 7.91 2.92 -11.19
CA VAL A 7 9.04 3.67 -11.75
C VAL A 7 8.57 5.00 -12.30
N ASN A 8 7.52 5.03 -13.12
CA ASN A 8 7.01 6.27 -13.69
C ASN A 8 6.50 7.23 -12.62
N ALA A 9 5.81 6.73 -11.58
CA ALA A 9 5.39 7.54 -10.45
C ALA A 9 6.58 8.20 -9.76
N LEU A 10 7.65 7.44 -9.56
CA LEU A 10 8.85 7.93 -8.89
C LEU A 10 9.63 8.93 -9.77
N LEU A 11 9.68 8.70 -11.09
CA LEU A 11 10.23 9.67 -12.03
C LEU A 11 9.44 10.99 -12.02
N GLU A 12 8.11 10.94 -11.97
CA GLU A 12 7.29 12.15 -11.86
C GLU A 12 7.56 12.91 -10.56
N ILE A 13 7.78 12.22 -9.43
CA ILE A 13 8.18 12.87 -8.17
C ILE A 13 9.56 13.53 -8.30
N LEU A 14 10.53 12.87 -8.94
CA LEU A 14 11.85 13.46 -9.21
C LEU A 14 11.77 14.66 -10.15
N GLU A 15 10.75 14.75 -11.01
CA GLU A 15 10.46 15.96 -11.80
C GLU A 15 9.91 17.10 -10.95
N LEU A 16 9.09 16.80 -9.94
CA LEU A 16 8.51 17.80 -9.04
C LEU A 16 9.51 18.31 -8.00
N GLU A 17 10.48 17.50 -7.58
CA GLU A 17 11.50 17.86 -6.58
C GLU A 17 12.85 18.30 -7.16
N ASP A 18 12.89 18.69 -8.44
CA ASP A 18 14.13 19.07 -9.14
C ASP A 18 14.91 20.17 -8.41
N ASP A 19 14.20 21.18 -7.89
CA ASP A 19 14.79 22.28 -7.11
C ASP A 19 15.46 21.79 -5.81
N THR A 20 14.89 20.75 -5.17
CA THR A 20 15.43 20.14 -3.96
C THR A 20 16.69 19.32 -4.26
N LEU A 21 16.69 18.60 -5.38
CA LEU A 21 17.84 17.82 -5.85
C LEU A 21 19.02 18.74 -6.18
N GLU A 22 18.75 19.87 -6.84
CA GLU A 22 19.77 20.88 -7.15
C GLU A 22 20.33 21.53 -5.86
N ALA A 23 19.48 21.81 -4.86
CA ALA A 23 19.92 22.32 -3.57
C ALA A 23 20.87 21.36 -2.84
N GLU A 24 20.61 20.05 -2.92
CA GLU A 24 21.44 18.97 -2.37
C GLU A 24 22.61 18.59 -3.30
N ARG A 25 22.75 19.25 -4.46
CA ARG A 25 23.78 19.00 -5.49
C ARG A 25 23.75 17.58 -6.05
N ILE A 26 22.57 16.97 -6.07
CA ILE A 26 22.33 15.63 -6.61
C ILE A 26 21.86 15.77 -8.06
N ARG A 27 22.66 15.25 -9.00
CA ARG A 27 22.25 15.21 -10.40
C ARG A 27 21.14 14.18 -10.61
N LYS A 28 19.97 14.65 -11.03
CA LYS A 28 18.79 13.84 -11.32
C LYS A 28 19.08 12.66 -12.24
N GLU A 29 19.87 12.83 -13.31
CA GLU A 29 20.15 11.75 -14.26
C GLU A 29 20.90 10.58 -13.61
N TRP A 30 21.74 10.88 -12.62
CA TRP A 30 22.53 9.89 -11.90
C TRP A 30 21.66 9.14 -10.90
N LEU A 31 20.76 9.85 -10.23
CA LEU A 31 19.80 9.26 -9.30
C LEU A 31 18.82 8.35 -10.05
N THR A 32 18.29 8.80 -11.18
CA THR A 32 17.42 8.00 -12.06
C THR A 32 18.13 6.73 -12.53
N GLN A 33 19.36 6.83 -13.03
CA GLN A 33 20.14 5.65 -13.45
C GLN A 33 20.41 4.70 -12.28
N LEU A 34 20.69 5.21 -11.09
CA LEU A 34 20.90 4.40 -9.89
C LEU A 34 19.63 3.64 -9.50
N ILE A 35 18.47 4.30 -9.56
CA ILE A 35 17.16 3.70 -9.27
C ILE A 35 16.82 2.62 -10.30
N GLU A 36 16.98 2.90 -11.59
CA GLU A 36 16.78 1.89 -12.65
C GLU A 36 17.70 0.68 -12.48
N MET A 37 18.97 0.91 -12.10
CA MET A 37 19.94 -0.13 -11.85
C MET A 37 19.58 -0.96 -10.60
N ALA A 38 19.14 -0.32 -9.52
CA ALA A 38 18.66 -1.00 -8.31
C ALA A 38 17.45 -1.87 -8.64
N ILE A 39 16.47 -1.35 -9.37
CA ILE A 39 15.26 -2.07 -9.77
C ILE A 39 15.59 -3.27 -10.66
N ARG A 40 16.47 -3.09 -11.66
CA ARG A 40 16.92 -4.21 -12.51
C ARG A 40 17.63 -5.28 -11.70
N THR A 41 18.50 -4.88 -10.77
CA THR A 41 19.28 -5.82 -9.96
C THR A 41 18.38 -6.58 -8.99
N THR A 42 17.45 -5.89 -8.32
CA THR A 42 16.42 -6.51 -7.47
C THR A 42 15.54 -7.46 -8.26
N PHE A 43 15.12 -7.10 -9.48
CA PHE A 43 14.30 -7.97 -10.33
C PHE A 43 15.06 -9.21 -10.81
N LEU A 44 16.32 -9.06 -11.20
CA LEU A 44 17.19 -10.19 -11.55
C LEU A 44 17.41 -11.12 -10.35
N HIS A 45 17.63 -10.54 -9.16
CA HIS A 45 17.75 -11.29 -7.92
C HIS A 45 16.45 -12.02 -7.58
N LEU A 46 15.27 -11.37 -7.67
CA LEU A 46 13.97 -12.01 -7.46
C LEU A 46 13.70 -13.13 -8.47
N THR A 47 14.07 -12.94 -9.73
CA THR A 47 13.93 -13.98 -10.76
C THR A 47 14.86 -15.17 -10.46
N ALA A 48 16.11 -14.91 -10.04
CA ALA A 48 17.07 -15.94 -9.64
C ALA A 48 16.72 -16.62 -8.29
N VAL A 49 16.05 -15.92 -7.38
CA VAL A 49 15.55 -16.51 -6.12
C VAL A 49 14.27 -17.29 -6.36
N SER A 50 13.39 -16.89 -7.28
CA SER A 50 12.19 -17.65 -7.62
C SER A 50 12.50 -19.04 -8.22
N THR A 51 13.70 -19.23 -8.79
CA THR A 51 14.21 -20.57 -9.15
C THR A 51 14.86 -21.32 -7.98
N CYS A 52 15.15 -20.62 -6.87
CA CYS A 52 15.73 -21.15 -5.64
C CYS A 52 14.71 -21.08 -4.48
N LYS A 53 13.82 -22.08 -4.40
CA LYS A 53 12.62 -22.18 -3.53
C LYS A 53 12.81 -22.02 -1.99
N TYR A 54 13.96 -21.65 -1.45
CA TYR A 54 14.26 -21.79 -0.01
C TYR A 54 14.78 -20.54 0.72
N LEU A 55 14.71 -19.33 0.15
CA LEU A 55 15.13 -18.10 0.83
C LEU A 55 14.08 -16.99 0.70
N ASP A 56 12.94 -17.20 1.37
CA ASP A 56 11.70 -16.43 1.17
C ASP A 56 11.44 -15.29 2.17
N TYR A 57 12.49 -14.70 2.78
CA TYR A 57 12.30 -13.65 3.80
C TYR A 57 13.25 -12.47 3.66
N ARG A 58 13.56 -12.06 2.44
CA ARG A 58 14.16 -10.74 2.25
C ARG A 58 13.22 -9.89 1.41
N TRP A 59 12.23 -9.34 2.11
CA TRP A 59 11.55 -8.11 1.72
C TRP A 59 12.64 -7.07 1.49
N ASP A 60 13.05 -6.93 0.23
CA ASP A 60 13.94 -5.88 -0.19
C ASP A 60 13.27 -4.54 0.19
N LEU A 61 13.94 -3.76 1.04
CA LEU A 61 13.49 -2.44 1.48
C LEU A 61 13.13 -1.53 0.30
N HIS A 62 13.81 -1.69 -0.84
CA HIS A 62 13.52 -0.97 -2.06
C HIS A 62 12.14 -1.35 -2.63
N PHE A 63 11.73 -2.62 -2.58
CA PHE A 63 10.40 -3.02 -3.06
C PHE A 63 9.28 -2.36 -2.24
N GLN A 64 9.45 -2.26 -0.91
CA GLN A 64 8.50 -1.54 -0.04
C GLN A 64 8.46 -0.04 -0.35
N LEU A 65 9.60 0.59 -0.61
CA LEU A 65 9.65 2.00 -1.04
C LEU A 65 8.90 2.21 -2.36
N PHE A 66 9.14 1.37 -3.38
CA PHE A 66 8.45 1.49 -4.66
C PHE A 66 6.94 1.23 -4.56
N ALA A 67 6.55 0.26 -3.73
CA ALA A 67 5.14 -0.01 -3.46
C ALA A 67 4.47 1.20 -2.79
N ASN A 68 5.11 1.76 -1.75
CA ASN A 68 4.62 2.95 -1.06
C ASN A 68 4.45 4.13 -2.02
N VAL A 69 5.46 4.46 -2.82
CA VAL A 69 5.38 5.56 -3.80
C VAL A 69 4.24 5.35 -4.80
N TYR A 70 4.07 4.12 -5.29
CA TYR A 70 2.99 3.83 -6.22
C TYR A 70 1.61 3.94 -5.57
N ILE A 71 1.49 3.48 -4.33
CA ILE A 71 0.28 3.58 -3.53
C ILE A 71 -0.05 5.04 -3.23
N ASP A 72 0.94 5.87 -2.86
CA ASP A 72 0.73 7.30 -2.59
C ASP A 72 0.15 8.00 -3.83
N LYS A 73 0.65 7.68 -5.03
CA LYS A 73 0.06 8.18 -6.29
C LYS A 73 -1.37 7.69 -6.54
N LEU A 74 -1.72 6.48 -6.10
CA LEU A 74 -3.10 5.99 -6.16
C LEU A 74 -3.99 6.70 -5.14
N GLU A 75 -3.47 7.03 -3.96
CA GLU A 75 -4.20 7.79 -2.93
C GLU A 75 -4.59 9.19 -3.43
N GLU A 76 -3.77 9.85 -4.25
CA GLU A 76 -4.16 11.10 -4.92
C GLU A 76 -5.42 10.94 -5.80
N GLU A 77 -5.62 9.77 -6.42
CA GLU A 77 -6.85 9.47 -7.16
C GLU A 77 -8.02 9.15 -6.22
N PHE A 78 -7.75 8.65 -5.02
CA PHE A 78 -8.80 8.40 -4.02
C PHE A 78 -9.42 9.72 -3.55
N GLU A 79 -8.59 10.76 -3.38
CA GLU A 79 -9.01 12.11 -2.97
C GLU A 79 -9.89 12.81 -4.02
N LYS A 80 -9.68 12.50 -5.30
CA LYS A 80 -10.51 12.98 -6.42
C LYS A 80 -11.89 12.33 -6.45
N SER A 81 -12.10 11.22 -5.74
CA SER A 81 -13.42 10.58 -5.70
C SER A 81 -14.43 11.46 -4.97
N LEU A 82 -15.66 11.52 -5.49
CA LEU A 82 -16.79 12.23 -4.87
C LEU A 82 -17.22 11.63 -3.51
N LEU A 83 -16.62 10.49 -3.13
CA LEU A 83 -16.90 9.72 -1.92
C LEU A 83 -15.82 9.95 -0.86
N GLN A 84 -15.29 11.18 -0.77
CA GLN A 84 -14.16 11.54 0.09
C GLN A 84 -14.28 10.89 1.48
N ALA A 85 -13.27 10.08 1.80
CA ALA A 85 -13.11 9.55 3.11
C ALA A 85 -12.85 10.68 4.10
N LYS A 86 -13.53 10.64 5.25
CA LYS A 86 -13.29 11.61 6.31
C LYS A 86 -11.93 11.37 6.96
N VAL A 87 -11.55 10.11 7.07
CA VAL A 87 -10.26 9.65 7.58
C VAL A 87 -9.81 8.46 6.76
N LEU A 88 -8.60 8.55 6.21
CA LEU A 88 -7.87 7.44 5.61
C LEU A 88 -6.56 7.31 6.38
N MET A 89 -6.33 6.16 7.01
CA MET A 89 -5.04 5.84 7.64
C MET A 89 -4.50 4.58 6.98
N ARG A 90 -3.25 4.62 6.56
CA ARG A 90 -2.56 3.48 5.95
C ARG A 90 -1.47 2.94 6.88
N TYR A 91 -1.40 1.62 7.00
CA TYR A 91 -0.28 0.91 7.62
C TYR A 91 0.21 -0.17 6.65
N LEU A 92 1.36 0.06 6.01
CA LEU A 92 1.85 -0.77 4.90
C LEU A 92 0.77 -0.94 3.81
N ASP A 93 0.23 -2.15 3.68
CA ASP A 93 -0.78 -2.54 2.69
C ASP A 93 -2.22 -2.46 3.22
N ASP A 94 -2.41 -2.21 4.52
CA ASP A 94 -3.72 -2.15 5.18
C ASP A 94 -4.23 -0.70 5.34
N TYR A 95 -5.54 -0.52 5.15
CA TYR A 95 -6.20 0.78 5.28
C TYR A 95 -7.30 0.75 6.35
N ALA A 96 -7.33 1.77 7.19
CA ALA A 96 -8.48 2.13 8.00
C ALA A 96 -9.21 3.31 7.36
N LEU A 97 -10.46 3.08 6.97
CA LEU A 97 -11.31 4.04 6.26
C LEU A 97 -12.51 4.45 7.12
N TRP A 98 -12.72 5.76 7.28
CA TRP A 98 -13.95 6.30 7.85
C TRP A 98 -14.76 7.05 6.77
N LEU A 99 -15.89 6.49 6.34
CA LEU A 99 -16.84 7.16 5.45
C LEU A 99 -18.04 7.72 6.21
N HIS A 100 -18.71 8.71 5.62
CA HIS A 100 -19.94 9.30 6.16
C HIS A 100 -21.14 8.34 6.13
N CYS A 101 -21.23 7.47 5.10
CA CYS A 101 -22.35 6.54 4.92
C CYS A 101 -21.84 5.16 4.49
N LYS A 102 -22.40 4.10 5.11
CA LYS A 102 -22.09 2.69 4.80
C LYS A 102 -22.49 2.33 3.37
N GLU A 103 -23.53 2.94 2.82
CA GLU A 103 -24.00 2.70 1.44
C GLU A 103 -22.96 3.09 0.37
N ASN A 104 -22.09 4.06 0.69
CA ASN A 104 -21.08 4.56 -0.25
C ASN A 104 -19.82 3.70 -0.29
N LEU A 105 -19.63 2.77 0.67
CA LEU A 105 -18.43 1.95 0.77
C LEU A 105 -18.22 1.05 -0.46
N ASN A 106 -19.29 0.41 -0.95
CA ASN A 106 -19.21 -0.44 -2.14
C ASN A 106 -18.91 0.38 -3.40
N GLY A 107 -19.45 1.59 -3.49
CA GLY A 107 -19.15 2.52 -4.60
C GLY A 107 -17.68 2.91 -4.60
N PHE A 108 -17.14 3.26 -3.42
CA PHE A 108 -15.72 3.59 -3.25
C PHE A 108 -14.82 2.39 -3.57
N LEU A 109 -15.13 1.20 -3.03
CA LEU A 109 -14.38 -0.03 -3.29
C LEU A 109 -14.36 -0.37 -4.79
N ASN A 110 -15.49 -0.20 -5.49
CA ASN A 110 -15.56 -0.43 -6.93
C ASN A 110 -14.72 0.59 -7.70
N PHE A 111 -14.77 1.86 -7.31
CA PHE A 111 -13.96 2.92 -7.92
C PHE A 111 -12.46 2.64 -7.78
N ILE A 112 -11.95 2.39 -6.57
CA ILE A 112 -10.52 2.16 -6.36
C ILE A 112 -10.02 0.89 -7.07
N ASN A 113 -10.86 -0.14 -7.18
CA ASN A 113 -10.55 -1.37 -7.91
C ASN A 113 -10.52 -1.21 -9.44
N GLN A 114 -10.99 -0.08 -9.97
CA GLN A 114 -10.92 0.28 -11.38
C GLN A 114 -9.65 1.08 -11.73
N LEU A 115 -8.96 1.66 -10.74
CA LEU A 115 -7.76 2.48 -10.96
C LEU A 115 -6.58 1.64 -11.49
N ASP A 116 -6.45 0.40 -11.02
CA ASP A 116 -5.49 -0.55 -11.57
C ASP A 116 -6.05 -1.97 -11.58
N GLU A 117 -6.16 -2.57 -12.76
CA GLU A 117 -6.64 -3.95 -12.92
C GLU A 117 -5.79 -5.01 -12.18
N ARG A 118 -4.50 -4.72 -11.93
CA ARG A 118 -3.59 -5.64 -11.22
C ARG A 118 -3.66 -5.53 -9.71
N ILE A 119 -4.22 -4.44 -9.17
CA ILE A 119 -4.39 -4.26 -7.72
C ILE A 119 -5.86 -4.53 -7.39
N LYS A 120 -6.08 -5.36 -6.38
CA LYS A 120 -7.42 -5.67 -5.88
C LYS A 120 -7.49 -5.34 -4.40
N PHE A 121 -8.22 -4.28 -4.10
CA PHE A 121 -8.62 -3.90 -2.77
C PHE A 121 -9.80 -4.75 -2.34
N THR A 122 -9.72 -5.24 -1.10
CA THR A 122 -10.82 -5.85 -0.36
C THR A 122 -11.14 -4.99 0.84
N MET A 123 -12.36 -5.11 1.36
CA MET A 123 -12.81 -4.31 2.50
C MET A 123 -13.52 -5.21 3.50
N GLU A 124 -13.14 -5.06 4.77
CA GLU A 124 -13.86 -5.63 5.91
C GLU A 124 -14.69 -4.51 6.54
N VAL A 125 -16.01 -4.70 6.64
CA VAL A 125 -16.94 -3.67 7.10
C VAL A 125 -17.34 -3.94 8.54
N GLU A 126 -17.50 -2.89 9.35
CA GLU A 126 -17.96 -2.99 10.73
C GLU A 126 -19.32 -3.71 10.83
N GLU A 127 -19.32 -4.74 11.68
CA GLU A 127 -20.49 -5.55 12.04
C GLU A 127 -20.56 -5.66 13.57
N ASN A 128 -21.74 -5.38 14.14
CA ASN A 128 -21.97 -5.41 15.59
C ASN A 128 -20.94 -4.59 16.40
N GLU A 129 -20.56 -3.41 15.90
CA GLU A 129 -19.57 -2.51 16.50
C GLU A 129 -18.15 -3.10 16.57
N ARG A 130 -17.84 -4.09 15.72
CA ARG A 130 -16.56 -4.79 15.67
C ARG A 130 -16.00 -4.78 14.26
N THR A 131 -14.69 -4.55 14.17
CA THR A 131 -13.93 -4.65 12.92
C THR A 131 -12.52 -5.17 13.22
N PRO A 132 -12.03 -6.17 12.48
CA PRO A 132 -10.61 -6.48 12.44
C PRO A 132 -9.77 -5.34 11.86
N PHE A 133 -8.64 -5.04 12.48
CA PHE A 133 -7.63 -4.14 11.93
C PHE A 133 -6.25 -4.64 12.35
N LEU A 134 -5.40 -4.95 11.37
CA LEU A 134 -4.14 -5.67 11.57
C LEU A 134 -4.39 -6.99 12.35
N ASP A 135 -3.56 -7.33 13.32
CA ASP A 135 -3.73 -8.49 14.20
C ASP A 135 -4.66 -8.23 15.41
N THR A 136 -5.49 -7.18 15.35
CA THR A 136 -6.33 -6.74 16.47
C THR A 136 -7.80 -6.63 16.09
N GLU A 137 -8.67 -6.96 17.04
CA GLU A 137 -10.11 -6.69 16.91
C GLU A 137 -10.36 -5.32 17.54
N VAL A 138 -10.89 -4.38 16.75
CA VAL A 138 -11.32 -3.08 17.24
C VAL A 138 -12.80 -3.16 17.55
N MET A 139 -13.18 -2.87 18.79
CA MET A 139 -14.58 -2.88 19.24
C MET A 139 -14.96 -1.48 19.73
N ARG A 140 -16.13 -1.00 19.34
CA ARG A 140 -16.74 0.18 19.95
C ARG A 140 -17.64 -0.27 21.09
N SER A 141 -17.50 0.36 22.26
CA SER A 141 -18.35 0.09 23.42
C SER A 141 -18.48 1.36 24.26
N ASN A 142 -19.72 1.81 24.48
CA ASN A 142 -20.04 3.01 25.28
C ASN A 142 -19.22 4.26 24.88
N GLY A 143 -19.06 4.49 23.57
CA GLY A 143 -18.32 5.65 23.04
C GLY A 143 -16.79 5.54 23.17
N THR A 144 -16.26 4.39 23.62
CA THR A 144 -14.82 4.12 23.72
C THR A 144 -14.41 3.03 22.74
N LEU A 145 -13.16 3.08 22.26
CA LEU A 145 -12.57 2.00 21.49
C LEU A 145 -11.85 1.02 22.42
N MET A 146 -12.20 -0.26 22.32
CA MET A 146 -11.54 -1.37 22.99
C MET A 146 -10.77 -2.21 21.96
N ARG A 147 -9.66 -2.81 22.38
CA ARG A 147 -8.86 -3.72 21.55
C ARG A 147 -8.98 -5.14 22.09
N GLY A 148 -9.24 -6.09 21.19
CA GLY A 148 -9.22 -7.51 21.44
C GLY A 148 -8.15 -8.19 20.57
N LEU A 149 -7.84 -9.44 20.89
CA LEU A 149 -7.04 -10.29 20.01
C LEU A 149 -7.92 -10.75 18.84
N TYR A 150 -7.58 -10.40 17.61
CA TYR A 150 -8.25 -10.95 16.45
C TYR A 150 -7.62 -12.28 16.08
N ARG A 151 -8.42 -13.35 16.00
CA ARG A 151 -8.00 -14.64 15.45
C ARG A 151 -8.76 -14.90 14.17
N LYS A 152 -8.06 -14.82 13.05
CA LYS A 152 -8.59 -15.27 11.76
C LYS A 152 -8.87 -16.77 11.86
N ASN A 153 -10.06 -17.21 11.47
CA ASN A 153 -10.38 -18.63 11.32
C ASN A 153 -9.67 -19.18 10.06
N SER A 154 -8.35 -19.29 10.10
CA SER A 154 -7.56 -20.00 9.10
C SER A 154 -7.24 -21.40 9.60
N TYR A 155 -7.51 -22.41 8.76
CA TYR A 155 -7.31 -23.84 9.05
C TYR A 155 -5.85 -24.27 9.29
N PHE A 156 -4.88 -23.35 9.25
CA PHE A 156 -3.47 -23.66 9.48
C PHE A 156 -2.80 -22.48 10.19
N SER A 157 -2.86 -22.47 11.51
CA SER A 157 -2.02 -21.61 12.34
C SER A 157 -1.68 -22.39 13.60
N VAL A 158 -0.56 -23.12 13.55
CA VAL A 158 0.06 -23.67 14.77
C VAL A 158 0.98 -22.58 15.29
N SER A 159 0.66 -22.05 16.47
CA SER A 159 1.57 -21.24 17.27
C SER A 159 2.27 -22.17 18.27
N LEU A 160 3.59 -22.24 18.21
CA LEU A 160 4.44 -22.77 19.29
C LEU A 160 4.92 -21.61 20.15
#